data_AF-A0A0C3E3N8-F1
#
_entry.id   AF-A0A0C3E3N8-F1
#
_cell.length_a   1.000
_cell.length_b   1.000
_cell.length_c   1.000
_cell.angle_alpha   90.00
_cell.angle_beta   90.00
_cell.angle_gamma   90.00
#
_symmetry.space_group_name_H-M   'P 1'
#
loop_
_entity.id
_entity.type
_entity.pdbx_description
1 polymer ?
#
loop_
_entity_poly.entity_id
_entity_poly.type
_entity_poly.pdbx_seq_one_letter_code
_entity_poly.pdbx_strand_id
1 'polypeptide(L)'
;MATTEGTNIITASSVEDDTSSPTSCTAEEVVAKSTEIIQGRIDGLCETRNKVIWTEAVVTIWAQVRHVENVLQDLPAGFIIPTIIVAADQFVQAPEVILSTGKWPHIPDIINATDYNIRNHRWFQLEKSEKKVNKGKGKAIELL
;
A
#
# COMPACT_ATOMS: atom_id res chain seq x y z
N MET A 1 -42.32 59.63 3.51
CA MET A 1 -43.16 58.69 4.29
C MET A 1 -42.31 57.49 4.65
N ALA A 2 -42.49 57.04 5.89
CA ALA A 2 -41.99 55.82 6.54
C ALA A 2 -40.48 55.72 6.83
N THR A 3 -40.24 55.24 8.05
CA THR A 3 -39.08 55.36 8.95
C THR A 3 -38.70 53.95 9.42
N THR A 4 -37.53 53.85 10.08
CA THR A 4 -37.21 52.88 11.15
C THR A 4 -36.62 51.56 10.66
N GLU A 5 -35.29 51.39 10.70
CA GLU A 5 -34.44 50.93 11.82
C GLU A 5 -34.60 49.44 12.17
N GLY A 6 -33.44 48.78 12.36
CA GLY A 6 -33.33 47.39 12.76
C GLY A 6 -31.89 47.01 13.08
N THR A 7 -31.32 47.69 14.06
CA THR A 7 -30.06 47.35 14.75
C THR A 7 -30.28 46.12 15.64
N ASN A 8 -29.43 45.07 15.56
CA ASN A 8 -28.51 44.61 16.64
C ASN A 8 -27.99 43.15 16.55
N ILE A 9 -26.69 43.06 16.87
CA ILE A 9 -25.85 42.06 17.58
C ILE A 9 -25.74 40.56 17.19
N ILE A 10 -24.50 40.22 16.78
CA ILE A 10 -23.56 39.20 17.28
C ILE A 10 -24.14 37.91 17.90
N THR A 11 -23.77 36.75 17.33
CA THR A 11 -23.52 35.51 18.09
C THR A 11 -22.31 34.81 17.50
N ALA A 12 -21.36 34.48 18.37
CA ALA A 12 -20.20 33.67 18.07
C ALA A 12 -20.60 32.19 17.94
N SER A 13 -20.10 31.51 16.93
CA SER A 13 -19.89 30.05 16.94
C SER A 13 -18.74 29.80 15.98
N SER A 14 -17.56 29.60 16.56
CA SER A 14 -17.07 28.28 16.99
C SER A 14 -16.48 27.57 15.78
N VAL A 15 -15.17 27.75 15.66
CA VAL A 15 -14.19 26.76 15.18
C VAL A 15 -14.80 25.52 14.55
N GLU A 16 -14.79 25.48 13.22
CA GLU A 16 -14.40 24.27 12.51
C GLU A 16 -13.23 24.67 11.63
N ASP A 17 -12.09 24.82 12.31
CA ASP A 17 -10.80 24.66 11.70
C ASP A 17 -10.76 23.20 11.24
N ASP A 18 -11.29 22.94 10.05
CA ASP A 18 -11.15 21.68 9.33
C ASP A 18 -9.71 21.62 8.83
N THR A 19 -8.78 21.67 9.78
CA THR A 19 -7.46 21.08 9.64
C THR A 19 -7.73 19.59 9.48
N SER A 20 -8.07 19.21 8.24
CA SER A 20 -7.78 17.90 7.70
C SER A 20 -6.28 17.75 7.84
N SER A 21 -5.86 17.33 9.03
CA SER A 21 -4.53 16.86 9.29
C SER A 21 -4.25 15.89 8.16
N PRO A 22 -3.13 15.98 7.42
CA PRO A 22 -2.77 14.93 6.51
C PRO A 22 -2.66 13.69 7.38
N THR A 23 -3.68 12.82 7.34
CA THR A 23 -3.66 11.56 8.06
C THR A 23 -2.57 10.77 7.36
N SER A 24 -1.35 10.92 7.85
CA SER A 24 -0.20 10.18 7.36
C SER A 24 -0.55 8.73 7.58
N CYS A 25 -0.89 8.03 6.50
CA CYS A 25 -1.22 6.62 6.62
C CYS A 25 -0.03 5.87 7.18
N THR A 26 -0.28 4.95 8.11
CA THR A 26 0.77 4.06 8.59
C THR A 26 1.19 3.09 7.48
N ALA A 27 2.37 2.47 7.61
CA ALA A 27 2.83 1.49 6.63
C ALA A 27 1.85 0.31 6.49
N GLU A 28 1.25 -0.13 7.59
CA GLU A 28 0.24 -1.18 7.61
C GLU A 28 -1.04 -0.77 6.89
N GLU A 29 -1.49 0.48 7.06
CA GLU A 29 -2.64 1.02 6.34
C GLU A 29 -2.39 1.11 4.84
N VAL A 30 -1.17 1.47 4.44
CA VAL A 30 -0.76 1.47 3.02
C VAL A 30 -0.83 0.05 2.47
N VAL A 31 -0.33 -0.96 3.20
CA VAL A 31 -0.43 -2.36 2.79
C VAL A 31 -1.88 -2.83 2.69
N ALA A 32 -2.72 -2.52 3.68
CA ALA A 32 -4.13 -2.88 3.69
C ALA A 32 -4.88 -2.29 2.49
N LYS A 33 -4.76 -0.96 2.28
CA LYS A 33 -5.38 -0.27 1.14
C LYS A 33 -4.88 -0.80 -0.20
N SER A 34 -3.57 -1.04 -0.31
CA SER A 34 -2.98 -1.61 -1.53
C SER A 34 -3.54 -3.00 -1.82
N THR A 35 -3.73 -3.82 -0.78
CA THR A 35 -4.32 -5.17 -0.89
C THR A 35 -5.74 -5.09 -1.43
N GLU A 36 -6.59 -4.23 -0.85
CA GLU A 36 -7.98 -4.04 -1.28
C GLU A 36 -8.06 -3.58 -2.74
N ILE A 37 -7.23 -2.61 -3.13
CA ILE A 37 -7.18 -2.11 -4.51
C ILE A 37 -6.74 -3.20 -5.48
N ILE A 38 -5.69 -3.95 -5.15
CA ILE A 38 -5.18 -5.04 -5.98
C ILE A 38 -6.26 -6.11 -6.16
N GLN A 39 -6.89 -6.54 -5.07
CA GLN A 39 -7.97 -7.53 -5.10
C GLN A 39 -9.13 -7.05 -5.99
N GLY A 40 -9.63 -5.82 -5.78
CA GLY A 40 -10.73 -5.29 -6.57
C GLY A 40 -10.41 -5.14 -8.06
N ARG A 41 -9.15 -4.80 -8.41
CA ARG A 41 -8.71 -4.78 -9.81
C ARG A 41 -8.69 -6.19 -10.41
N ILE A 42 -8.18 -7.17 -9.68
CA ILE A 42 -8.12 -8.57 -10.14
C ILE A 42 -9.53 -9.14 -10.34
N ASP A 43 -10.45 -8.87 -9.41
CA ASP A 43 -11.83 -9.30 -9.52
C ASP A 43 -12.50 -8.70 -10.77
N GLY A 44 -12.33 -7.39 -10.98
CA GLY A 44 -12.83 -6.71 -12.18
C GLY A 44 -12.23 -7.23 -13.49
N LEU A 45 -10.99 -7.76 -13.47
CA LEU A 45 -10.39 -8.41 -14.64
C LEU A 45 -10.99 -9.78 -14.95
N CYS A 46 -11.44 -10.52 -13.94
CA CYS A 46 -12.12 -11.78 -14.14
C CYS A 46 -13.47 -11.61 -14.86
N GLU A 47 -14.06 -10.42 -14.76
CA GLU A 47 -15.38 -10.09 -15.31
C GLU A 47 -15.35 -9.52 -16.73
N THR A 48 -14.17 -9.16 -17.27
CA THR A 48 -14.06 -8.47 -18.57
C THR A 48 -12.88 -8.91 -19.41
N ARG A 49 -12.99 -8.79 -20.73
CA ARG A 49 -11.89 -8.99 -21.70
C ARG A 49 -11.45 -7.70 -22.38
N ASN A 50 -11.90 -6.55 -21.87
CA ASN A 50 -11.59 -5.26 -22.47
C ASN A 50 -10.11 -4.88 -22.24
N LYS A 51 -9.33 -4.75 -23.33
CA LYS A 51 -7.91 -4.42 -23.28
C LYS A 51 -7.59 -3.12 -22.53
N VAL A 52 -8.45 -2.11 -22.59
CA VAL A 52 -8.25 -0.84 -21.89
C VAL A 52 -8.34 -1.06 -20.39
N ILE A 53 -9.39 -1.75 -19.94
CA ILE A 53 -9.59 -2.10 -18.52
C ILE A 53 -8.44 -2.99 -18.02
N TRP A 54 -7.99 -3.93 -18.84
CA TRP A 54 -6.82 -4.76 -18.56
C TRP A 54 -5.55 -3.95 -18.36
N THR A 55 -5.32 -2.96 -19.23
CA THR A 55 -4.15 -2.09 -19.13
C THR A 55 -4.20 -1.25 -17.85
N GLU A 56 -5.33 -0.60 -17.58
CA GLU A 56 -5.52 0.24 -16.38
C GLU A 56 -5.36 -0.57 -15.08
N ALA A 57 -5.91 -1.78 -15.03
CA ALA A 57 -5.81 -2.66 -13.88
C ALA A 57 -4.35 -3.06 -13.62
N VAL A 58 -3.62 -3.49 -14.65
CA VAL A 58 -2.21 -3.88 -14.52
C VAL A 58 -1.34 -2.70 -14.06
N VAL A 59 -1.55 -1.51 -14.64
CA VAL A 59 -0.86 -0.28 -14.21
C VAL A 59 -1.17 0.02 -12.74
N THR A 60 -2.43 -0.10 -12.34
CA THR A 60 -2.84 0.14 -10.95
C THR A 60 -2.21 -0.87 -10.00
N ILE A 61 -2.27 -2.16 -10.31
CA ILE A 61 -1.69 -3.23 -9.48
C ILE A 61 -0.20 -3.01 -9.31
N TRP A 62 0.52 -2.75 -10.40
CA TRP A 62 1.95 -2.47 -10.35
C TRP A 62 2.27 -1.25 -9.48
N ALA A 63 1.50 -0.16 -9.60
CA ALA A 63 1.69 1.03 -8.79
C ALA A 63 1.47 0.76 -7.28
N GLN A 64 0.43 0.01 -6.92
CA GLN A 64 0.18 -0.37 -5.52
C GLN A 64 1.30 -1.25 -4.95
N VAL A 65 1.86 -2.17 -5.74
CA VAL A 65 3.03 -2.96 -5.34
C VAL A 65 4.22 -2.04 -5.03
N ARG A 66 4.47 -1.00 -5.85
CA ARG A 66 5.54 -0.03 -5.58
C ARG A 66 5.26 0.85 -4.37
N HIS A 67 4.00 1.20 -4.11
CA HIS A 67 3.62 1.90 -2.87
C HIS A 67 3.96 1.06 -1.64
N VAL A 68 3.65 -0.24 -1.66
CA VAL A 68 4.04 -1.16 -0.58
C VAL A 68 5.56 -1.24 -0.45
N GLU A 69 6.28 -1.38 -1.58
CA GLU A 69 7.75 -1.44 -1.57
C GLU A 69 8.39 -0.27 -0.81
N ASN A 70 7.83 0.93 -0.98
CA ASN A 70 8.34 2.15 -0.37
C ASN A 70 8.17 2.19 1.16
N VAL A 71 7.18 1.48 1.72
CA VAL A 71 6.89 1.48 3.17
C VAL A 71 7.35 0.22 3.88
N LEU A 72 8.00 -0.72 3.17
CA LEU A 72 8.42 -2.01 3.74
C LEU A 72 9.30 -1.88 4.99
N GLN A 73 10.17 -0.87 5.04
CA GLN A 73 11.11 -0.69 6.15
C GLN A 73 10.43 -0.17 7.42
N ASP A 74 9.27 0.46 7.25
CA ASP A 74 8.47 1.06 8.31
C ASP A 74 7.45 0.09 8.89
N LEU A 75 7.30 -1.10 8.29
CA LEU A 75 6.43 -2.15 8.80
C LEU A 75 6.97 -2.70 10.14
N PRO A 76 6.06 -3.04 11.09
CA PRO A 76 6.44 -3.71 12.32
C PRO A 76 7.19 -5.02 12.07
N ALA A 77 8.07 -5.38 12.99
CA ALA A 77 8.73 -6.68 12.96
C ALA A 77 7.69 -7.81 13.06
N GLY A 78 7.80 -8.80 12.18
CA GLY A 78 6.84 -9.91 12.09
C GLY A 78 5.54 -9.58 11.37
N PHE A 79 5.38 -8.38 10.80
CA PHE A 79 4.26 -8.08 9.94
C PHE A 79 4.30 -8.97 8.69
N ILE A 80 3.18 -9.66 8.41
CA ILE A 80 3.05 -10.55 7.26
C ILE A 80 2.46 -9.77 6.09
N ILE A 81 3.24 -9.65 5.02
CA ILE A 81 2.76 -9.01 3.78
C ILE A 81 1.78 -9.97 3.09
N PRO A 82 0.58 -9.52 2.71
CA PRO A 82 -0.41 -10.37 2.07
C PRO A 82 0.11 -11.08 0.82
N THR A 83 -0.21 -12.37 0.69
CA THR A 83 0.23 -13.25 -0.40
C THR A 83 -0.08 -12.68 -1.78
N ILE A 84 -1.24 -12.01 -1.94
CA ILE A 84 -1.64 -11.39 -3.22
C ILE A 84 -0.72 -10.23 -3.63
N ILE A 85 -0.22 -9.43 -2.68
CA ILE A 85 0.77 -8.38 -2.96
C ILE A 85 2.09 -9.00 -3.40
N VAL A 86 2.54 -10.03 -2.68
CA VAL A 86 3.79 -10.72 -2.99
C VAL A 86 3.72 -11.40 -4.36
N ALA A 87 2.60 -12.06 -4.66
CA ALA A 87 2.35 -12.64 -5.97
C ALA A 87 2.28 -11.57 -7.07
N ALA A 88 1.67 -10.42 -6.78
CA ALA A 88 1.65 -9.31 -7.72
C ALA A 88 3.07 -8.77 -8.03
N ASP A 89 3.96 -8.58 -7.04
CA ASP A 89 5.37 -8.18 -7.30
C ASP A 89 6.10 -9.24 -8.13
N GLN A 90 5.81 -10.52 -7.90
CA GLN A 90 6.46 -11.62 -8.60
C GLN A 90 6.00 -11.79 -10.05
N PHE A 91 4.71 -11.62 -10.34
CA PHE A 91 4.12 -11.96 -11.64
C PHE A 91 3.74 -10.75 -12.50
N VAL A 92 3.56 -9.57 -11.91
CA VAL A 92 3.23 -8.34 -12.65
C VAL A 92 4.50 -7.58 -12.98
N GLN A 93 4.85 -7.58 -14.27
CA GLN A 93 5.96 -6.79 -14.79
C GLN A 93 5.60 -5.30 -14.86
N ALA A 94 6.62 -4.47 -15.04
CA ALA A 94 6.42 -3.05 -15.28
C ALA A 94 5.53 -2.81 -16.52
N PRO A 95 4.60 -1.84 -16.49
CA PRO A 95 3.69 -1.58 -17.60
C PRO A 95 4.40 -1.38 -18.94
N GLU A 96 5.56 -0.72 -18.94
CA GLU A 96 6.36 -0.47 -20.15
C GLU A 96 6.86 -1.79 -20.77
N VAL A 97 7.20 -2.77 -19.94
CA VAL A 97 7.62 -4.10 -20.39
C VAL A 97 6.43 -4.88 -20.95
N ILE A 98 5.26 -4.78 -20.32
CA ILE A 98 4.05 -5.45 -20.80
C ILE A 98 3.62 -4.88 -22.15
N LEU A 99 3.64 -3.55 -22.29
CA LEU A 99 3.27 -2.85 -23.53
C LEU A 99 4.26 -3.14 -24.66
N SER A 100 5.57 -3.20 -24.37
CA SER A 100 6.60 -3.47 -25.38
C SER A 100 6.66 -4.94 -25.81
N THR A 101 6.45 -5.89 -24.88
CA THR A 101 6.56 -7.33 -25.16
C THR A 101 5.22 -8.00 -25.49
N GLY A 102 4.10 -7.37 -25.15
CA GLY A 102 2.76 -7.98 -25.24
C GLY A 102 2.52 -9.13 -24.26
N LYS A 103 3.43 -9.37 -23.30
CA LYS A 103 3.33 -10.45 -22.32
C LYS A 103 2.54 -10.00 -21.10
N TRP A 104 1.25 -10.30 -21.11
CA TRP A 104 0.35 -10.00 -20.00
C TRP A 104 0.57 -10.94 -18.81
N PRO A 105 0.39 -10.45 -17.56
CA PRO A 105 0.46 -11.29 -16.38
C PRO A 105 -0.66 -12.35 -16.42
N HIS A 106 -0.33 -13.55 -15.98
CA HIS A 106 -1.31 -14.63 -15.86
C HIS A 106 -2.07 -14.47 -14.53
N ILE A 107 -3.21 -13.79 -14.57
CA ILE A 107 -4.04 -13.47 -13.39
C ILE A 107 -4.35 -14.69 -12.50
N PRO A 108 -4.64 -15.89 -13.03
CA PRO A 108 -4.85 -17.08 -12.20
C PRO A 108 -3.65 -17.45 -11.31
N ASP A 109 -2.41 -17.13 -11.72
CA ASP A 109 -1.22 -17.40 -10.90
C ASP A 109 -1.13 -16.44 -9.70
N ILE A 110 -1.75 -15.26 -9.81
CA ILE A 110 -1.81 -14.27 -8.73
C ILE A 110 -2.93 -14.63 -7.75
N ILE A 111 -4.13 -14.94 -8.25
CA ILE A 111 -5.29 -15.30 -7.41
C ILE A 111 -5.04 -16.57 -6.62
N ASN A 112 -4.51 -17.59 -7.28
CA ASN A 112 -4.30 -18.91 -6.66
C ASN A 112 -2.92 -19.05 -6.03
N ALA A 113 -2.19 -17.93 -5.89
CA ALA A 113 -0.90 -17.95 -5.24
C ALA A 113 -1.06 -18.42 -3.78
N THR A 114 -0.25 -19.40 -3.42
CA THR A 114 -0.08 -19.86 -2.05
C THR A 114 1.30 -19.47 -1.55
N ASP A 115 1.53 -19.59 -0.26
CA ASP A 115 2.85 -19.40 0.37
C ASP A 115 3.94 -20.25 -0.31
N TYR A 116 3.59 -21.42 -0.83
CA TYR A 116 4.53 -22.25 -1.59
C TYR A 116 5.00 -21.56 -2.88
N ASN A 117 4.11 -20.88 -3.60
CA ASN A 117 4.43 -20.17 -4.84
C ASN A 117 5.34 -18.96 -4.60
N ILE A 118 5.22 -18.32 -3.43
CA ILE A 118 5.93 -17.09 -3.07
C ILE A 118 7.09 -17.31 -2.08
N ARG A 119 7.35 -18.54 -1.65
CA ARG A 119 8.34 -18.85 -0.58
C ARG A 119 9.75 -18.32 -0.82
N ASN A 120 10.11 -18.13 -2.08
CA ASN A 120 11.43 -17.64 -2.50
C ASN A 120 11.46 -16.11 -2.65
N HIS A 121 10.33 -15.42 -2.49
CA HIS A 121 10.26 -13.98 -2.63
C HIS A 121 10.94 -13.26 -1.45
N ARG A 122 11.66 -12.17 -1.75
CA ARG A 122 12.39 -11.38 -0.74
C ARG A 122 11.48 -10.86 0.38
N TRP A 123 10.24 -10.50 0.06
CA TRP A 123 9.28 -9.97 1.04
C TRP A 123 8.70 -11.07 1.94
N PHE A 124 8.56 -12.29 1.41
CA PHE A 124 8.15 -13.45 2.20
C PHE A 124 9.29 -13.92 3.14
N GLN A 125 10.55 -13.76 2.72
CA GLN A 125 11.69 -14.06 3.56
C GLN A 125 11.97 -12.97 4.62
N LEU A 126 11.47 -11.75 4.42
CA LEU A 126 11.64 -10.63 5.36
C LEU A 126 11.03 -10.96 6.74
N GLU A 127 9.92 -11.71 6.76
CA GLU A 127 9.31 -12.27 7.98
C GLU A 127 10.30 -13.16 8.76
N LYS A 128 11.14 -13.93 8.04
CA LYS A 128 12.06 -14.91 8.63
C LYS A 128 13.39 -14.31 9.05
N SER A 129 13.79 -13.20 8.44
CA SER A 129 14.91 -12.42 8.92
C SER A 129 14.42 -11.52 10.06
N GLU A 130 14.35 -12.05 11.28
CA GLU A 130 14.40 -11.19 12.46
C GLU A 130 15.53 -10.18 12.23
N LYS A 131 15.21 -8.88 12.22
CA LYS A 131 16.23 -7.83 12.35
C LYS A 131 17.08 -8.28 13.52
N LYS A 132 18.32 -8.72 13.27
CA LYS A 132 19.29 -9.04 14.32
C LYS A 132 19.45 -7.78 15.14
N VAL A 133 18.65 -7.63 16.19
CA VAL A 133 18.88 -6.67 17.24
C VAL A 133 20.21 -7.09 17.82
N ASN A 134 21.27 -6.33 17.52
CA ASN A 134 22.53 -6.42 18.24
C ASN A 134 22.22 -6.06 19.70
N LYS A 135 21.79 -7.05 20.48
CA LYS A 135 21.66 -6.95 21.93
C LYS A 135 23.10 -6.84 22.44
N GLY A 136 23.38 -5.74 23.12
CA GLY A 136 24.72 -5.17 23.21
C GLY A 136 25.79 -6.07 23.83
N LYS A 137 27.04 -5.71 23.56
CA LYS A 137 28.12 -5.87 24.53
C LYS A 137 28.55 -4.47 24.95
N GLY A 138 28.01 -4.00 26.07
CA GLY A 138 28.60 -2.89 26.80
C GLY A 138 30.02 -3.30 27.17
N LYS A 139 31.02 -2.67 26.55
CA LYS A 139 32.37 -2.73 27.08
C LYS A 139 32.40 -1.78 28.27
N ALA A 140 32.50 -2.35 29.46
CA ALA A 140 32.93 -1.62 30.64
C ALA A 140 34.31 -1.03 30.35
N ILE A 141 34.46 0.26 30.62
CA ILE A 141 35.73 0.98 30.58
C ILE A 141 36.49 0.54 31.83
N GLU A 142 37.56 -0.25 31.68
CA GLU A 142 38.57 -0.33 32.73
C GLU A 142 39.48 0.89 32.60
N LEU A 143 39.30 1.83 33.52
CA LEU A 143 40.26 2.87 33.84
C LEU A 143 41.41 2.23 34.64
N LEU A 144 42.59 2.20 34.05
CA LEU A 144 43.87 2.18 34.76
C LEU A 144 44.80 3.22 34.13
#